data_AF-A0A0A6NXV5-F1
#
_entry.id   AF-A0A0A6NXV5-F1
#
_cell.length_a   1.000
_cell.length_b   1.000
_cell.length_c   1.000
_cell.angle_alpha   90.00
_cell.angle_beta   90.00
_cell.angle_gamma   90.00
#
_symmetry.space_group_name_H-M   'P 1'
#
loop_
_entity.id
_entity.type
_entity.pdbx_description
1 polymer ?
#
loop_
_entity_poly.entity_id
_entity_poly.type
_entity_poly.pdbx_seq_one_letter_code
_entity_poly.pdbx_strand_id
1 'polypeptide(L)'
;IEIIESMPVDMIVIAMPTDEQMRRVMDLCNHCTVPVRIWPKLELLVNGEVNLSALDDVAIEDLLGRAKVQLDWQIIETGLRGKVVMVTGGGGSIGAELCRQIARLNPTALVIFEKNEFKLYQIEMQYQLNSVTFR
;
A
#
# COMPACT_ATOMS: atom_id res chain seq x y z
N ILE A 1 -0.60 -18.23 -21.29
CA ILE A 1 -0.56 -19.53 -20.58
C ILE A 1 0.15 -20.57 -21.43
N GLU A 2 -0.29 -20.81 -22.67
CA GLU A 2 0.35 -21.77 -23.60
C GLU A 2 1.88 -21.61 -23.76
N ILE A 3 2.40 -20.38 -23.77
CA ILE A 3 3.86 -20.10 -23.80
C ILE A 3 4.57 -20.53 -22.50
N ILE A 4 3.92 -20.33 -21.35
CA ILE A 4 4.46 -20.70 -20.03
C ILE A 4 4.41 -22.22 -19.83
N GLU A 5 3.43 -22.89 -20.42
CA GLU A 5 3.32 -24.35 -20.37
C GLU A 5 4.26 -25.05 -21.37
N SER A 6 4.61 -24.38 -22.47
CA SER A 6 5.47 -24.92 -23.53
C SER A 6 6.95 -24.59 -23.39
N MET A 7 7.31 -23.62 -22.53
CA MET A 7 8.69 -23.21 -22.29
C MET A 7 8.97 -23.02 -20.79
N PRO A 8 10.19 -23.32 -20.31
CA PRO A 8 10.57 -23.01 -18.94
C PRO A 8 10.72 -21.48 -18.78
N VAL A 9 9.67 -20.84 -18.27
CA VAL A 9 9.65 -19.41 -17.98
C VAL A 9 9.74 -19.18 -16.48
N ASP A 10 10.81 -18.52 -16.04
CA ASP A 10 11.05 -18.25 -14.61
C ASP A 10 10.44 -16.92 -14.12
N MET A 11 10.15 -15.99 -15.03
CA MET A 11 9.59 -14.67 -14.69
C MET A 11 8.86 -14.03 -15.87
N ILE A 12 7.78 -13.30 -15.57
CA ILE A 12 7.08 -12.41 -16.51
C ILE A 12 7.44 -10.97 -16.16
N VAL A 13 7.87 -10.20 -17.15
CA VAL A 13 8.19 -8.78 -16.96
C VAL A 13 7.29 -7.93 -17.85
N ILE A 14 6.53 -7.02 -17.24
CA ILE A 14 5.62 -6.11 -17.92
C ILE A 14 6.31 -4.76 -18.12
N ALA A 15 6.58 -4.40 -19.38
CA ALA A 15 7.22 -3.12 -19.71
C ALA A 15 6.20 -2.07 -20.12
N MET A 16 6.22 -0.91 -19.44
CA MET A 16 5.44 0.29 -19.76
C MET A 16 3.94 0.06 -20.06
N PRO A 17 3.18 -0.65 -19.19
CA PRO A 17 1.75 -0.85 -19.41
C PRO A 17 0.97 0.44 -19.11
N THR A 18 -0.09 0.70 -19.87
CA THR A 18 -1.18 1.57 -19.40
C THR A 18 -1.98 0.88 -18.29
N ASP A 19 -2.72 1.62 -17.48
CA ASP A 19 -3.56 1.05 -16.41
C ASP A 19 -4.53 -0.05 -16.91
N GLU A 20 -5.11 0.15 -18.10
CA GLU A 20 -6.01 -0.83 -18.72
C GLU A 20 -5.27 -2.10 -19.16
N GLN A 21 -4.08 -1.94 -19.77
CA GLN A 21 -3.25 -3.05 -20.18
C GLN A 21 -2.73 -3.83 -18.96
N MET A 22 -2.37 -3.14 -17.88
CA MET A 22 -1.92 -3.76 -16.64
C MET A 22 -2.97 -4.72 -16.09
N ARG A 23 -4.21 -4.25 -15.93
CA ARG A 23 -5.32 -5.09 -15.45
C ARG A 23 -5.52 -6.32 -16.34
N ARG A 24 -5.55 -6.11 -17.66
CA ARG A 24 -5.75 -7.20 -18.62
C ARG A 24 -4.63 -8.24 -18.55
N VAL A 25 -3.38 -7.81 -18.42
CA VAL A 25 -2.23 -8.73 -18.27
C VAL A 25 -2.29 -9.45 -16.93
N MET A 26 -2.62 -8.75 -15.85
CA MET A 26 -2.74 -9.35 -14.52
C MET A 26 -3.88 -10.38 -14.44
N ASP A 27 -5.03 -10.13 -15.08
CA ASP A 27 -6.12 -11.11 -15.18
C ASP A 27 -5.68 -12.39 -15.91
N LEU A 28 -4.87 -12.25 -16.97
CA LEU A 28 -4.28 -13.37 -17.70
C LEU A 28 -3.21 -14.10 -16.87
N CYS A 29 -2.45 -13.36 -16.06
CA CYS A 29 -1.38 -13.88 -15.23
C CYS A 29 -1.85 -14.46 -13.89
N ASN A 30 -3.07 -14.16 -13.41
CA ASN A 30 -3.62 -14.66 -12.15
C ASN A 30 -3.63 -16.20 -12.05
N HIS A 31 -3.63 -16.89 -13.18
CA HIS A 31 -3.62 -18.35 -13.26
C HIS A 31 -2.22 -18.94 -13.46
N CYS A 32 -1.18 -18.09 -13.54
CA CYS A 32 0.20 -18.50 -13.73
C CYS A 32 0.90 -18.62 -12.38
N THR A 33 1.76 -19.63 -12.22
CA THR A 33 2.59 -19.83 -11.02
C THR A 33 3.91 -19.04 -11.06
N VAL A 34 4.14 -18.31 -12.15
CA VAL A 34 5.38 -17.59 -12.44
C VAL A 34 5.29 -16.16 -11.86
N PRO A 35 6.32 -15.66 -11.17
CA PRO A 35 6.33 -14.30 -10.65
C PRO A 35 6.21 -13.25 -11.77
N VAL A 36 5.38 -12.23 -11.53
CA VAL A 36 5.16 -11.10 -12.44
C VAL A 36 5.78 -9.86 -11.83
N ARG A 37 6.59 -9.14 -12.62
CA ARG A 37 7.23 -7.89 -12.23
C ARG A 37 7.01 -6.78 -13.25
N ILE A 38 7.16 -5.54 -12.81
CA ILE A 38 7.03 -4.37 -13.66
C ILE A 38 8.43 -3.84 -13.99
N TRP A 39 8.64 -3.48 -15.26
CA TRP A 39 9.87 -2.82 -15.67
C TRP A 39 9.92 -1.41 -15.05
N PRO A 40 11.04 -1.03 -14.40
CA PRO A 40 11.17 0.29 -13.79
C PRO A 40 10.98 1.41 -14.83
N LYS A 41 10.45 2.56 -14.37
CA LYS A 41 10.20 3.72 -15.23
C LYS A 41 11.50 4.17 -15.92
N LEU A 42 11.37 4.61 -17.18
CA LEU A 42 12.50 5.07 -18.01
C LEU A 42 13.36 6.13 -17.31
N GLU A 43 12.76 6.98 -16.47
CA GLU A 43 13.43 8.01 -15.66
C GLU A 43 14.52 7.43 -14.73
N LEU A 44 14.32 6.21 -14.21
CA LEU A 44 15.31 5.51 -13.38
C LEU A 44 16.44 4.90 -14.23
N LEU A 45 16.16 4.54 -15.49
CA LEU A 45 17.14 3.95 -16.40
C LEU A 45 18.18 4.98 -16.86
N VAL A 46 17.78 6.24 -17.03
CA VAL A 46 18.64 7.33 -17.52
C VAL A 46 19.77 7.67 -16.53
N ASN A 47 19.58 7.38 -15.24
CA ASN A 47 20.59 7.62 -14.21
C ASN A 47 21.63 6.48 -14.07
N GLY A 48 21.54 5.42 -14.88
CA GLY A 48 22.54 4.34 -14.91
C GLY A 48 22.49 3.37 -13.71
N GLU A 49 21.52 3.51 -12.81
CA GLU A 49 21.31 2.64 -11.64
C GLU A 49 20.38 1.47 -11.96
N VAL A 50 20.70 0.65 -12.97
CA VAL A 50 19.85 -0.50 -13.31
C VAL A 50 20.54 -1.78 -12.88
N ASN A 51 20.26 -2.17 -11.64
CA ASN A 51 20.47 -3.54 -11.21
C ASN A 51 19.21 -4.33 -11.61
N LEU A 52 19.34 -5.56 -12.13
CA LEU A 52 18.17 -6.41 -12.43
C LEU A 52 17.31 -6.70 -11.19
N SER A 53 17.88 -6.48 -10.00
CA SER A 53 17.18 -6.45 -8.72
C SER A 53 16.23 -5.25 -8.53
N ALA A 54 16.21 -4.27 -9.44
CA ALA A 54 15.32 -3.11 -9.44
C ALA A 54 14.01 -3.33 -10.23
N LEU A 55 13.68 -4.57 -10.57
CA LEU A 55 12.34 -4.91 -11.05
C LEU A 55 11.37 -4.83 -9.86
N ASP A 56 10.41 -3.90 -9.94
CA ASP A 56 9.41 -3.70 -8.90
C ASP A 56 8.36 -4.83 -8.94
N ASP A 57 7.94 -5.29 -7.76
CA ASP A 57 6.77 -6.16 -7.63
C ASP A 57 5.52 -5.38 -8.05
N VAL A 58 4.51 -6.08 -8.60
CA VAL A 58 3.24 -5.45 -8.97
C VAL A 58 2.54 -4.96 -7.69
N ALA A 59 2.34 -3.65 -7.58
CA ALA A 59 1.68 -3.05 -6.43
C ALA A 59 0.16 -3.18 -6.57
N ILE A 60 -0.58 -3.20 -5.44
CA ILE A 60 -2.04 -3.34 -5.48
C ILE A 60 -2.71 -2.15 -6.18
N GLU A 61 -2.04 -1.00 -6.18
CA GLU A 61 -2.44 0.23 -6.86
C GLU A 61 -2.49 0.04 -8.38
N ASP A 62 -1.54 -0.71 -8.94
CA ASP A 62 -1.47 -1.02 -10.37
C ASP A 62 -2.64 -1.92 -10.81
N LEU A 63 -3.17 -2.73 -9.89
CA LEU A 63 -4.34 -3.58 -10.11
C LEU A 63 -5.66 -2.79 -10.03
N LEU A 64 -5.72 -1.84 -9.11
CA LEU A 64 -6.95 -1.09 -8.84
C LEU A 64 -7.27 -0.07 -9.95
N GLY A 65 -6.30 0.34 -10.77
CA GLY A 65 -6.44 1.20 -11.97
C GLY A 65 -7.38 2.40 -11.81
N ARG A 66 -7.46 2.93 -10.59
CA ARG A 66 -8.14 4.18 -10.28
C ARG A 66 -7.05 5.23 -10.20
N ALA A 67 -7.29 6.40 -10.76
CA ALA A 67 -6.45 7.56 -10.47
C ALA A 67 -6.28 7.66 -8.95
N LYS A 68 -5.03 7.73 -8.47
CA LYS A 68 -4.75 7.87 -7.04
C LYS A 68 -5.61 9.02 -6.51
N VAL A 69 -6.44 8.73 -5.51
CA VAL A 69 -7.18 9.79 -4.82
C VAL A 69 -6.13 10.70 -4.21
N GLN A 70 -6.05 11.94 -4.70
CA GLN A 70 -5.24 12.95 -4.04
C GLN A 70 -5.97 13.36 -2.77
N LEU A 71 -5.34 13.08 -1.64
CA LEU A 71 -5.85 13.49 -0.33
C LEU A 71 -5.61 15.00 -0.18
N ASP A 72 -6.67 15.75 0.10
CA ASP A 72 -6.57 17.13 0.53
C ASP A 72 -6.24 17.16 2.03
N TRP A 73 -4.94 17.19 2.32
CA TRP A 73 -4.43 17.20 3.69
C TRP A 73 -4.87 18.43 4.48
N GLN A 74 -5.12 19.57 3.82
CA GLN A 74 -5.51 20.80 4.49
C GLN A 74 -6.95 20.70 5.02
N ILE A 75 -7.84 20.12 4.21
CA ILE A 75 -9.21 19.81 4.64
C ILE A 75 -9.20 18.79 5.78
N ILE A 76 -8.44 17.69 5.63
CA ILE A 76 -8.36 16.62 6.61
C ILE A 76 -7.82 17.14 7.95
N GLU A 77 -6.72 17.88 7.94
CA GLU A 77 -6.13 18.46 9.15
C GLU A 77 -7.12 19.41 9.83
N THR A 78 -7.77 20.30 9.06
CA THR A 78 -8.75 21.25 9.62
C THR A 78 -9.96 20.52 10.24
N GLY A 79 -10.36 19.39 9.66
CA GLY A 79 -11.45 18.56 10.17
C GLY A 79 -11.12 17.79 11.46
N LEU A 80 -9.86 17.41 11.65
CA LEU A 80 -9.44 16.52 12.74
C LEU A 80 -8.69 17.23 13.89
N ARG A 81 -8.04 18.37 13.62
CA ARG A 81 -7.27 19.12 14.61
C ARG A 81 -8.14 19.53 15.79
N GLY A 82 -7.68 19.25 17.01
CA GLY A 82 -8.42 19.55 18.24
C GLY A 82 -9.71 18.74 18.44
N LYS A 83 -9.94 17.66 17.69
CA LYS A 83 -11.07 16.75 17.88
C LYS A 83 -10.67 15.49 18.64
N VAL A 84 -11.65 14.82 19.24
CA VAL A 84 -11.47 13.43 19.70
C VAL A 84 -11.85 12.51 18.54
N VAL A 85 -10.91 11.66 18.13
CA VAL A 85 -11.06 10.78 16.97
C VAL A 85 -10.95 9.33 17.43
N MET A 86 -11.89 8.47 17.03
CA MET A 86 -11.84 7.03 17.30
C MET A 86 -11.66 6.26 15.99
N VAL A 87 -10.69 5.35 15.96
CA VAL A 87 -10.49 4.41 14.85
C VAL A 87 -10.91 3.02 15.30
N THR A 88 -11.92 2.45 14.64
CA THR A 88 -12.36 1.07 14.86
C THR A 88 -11.58 0.11 13.97
N GLY A 89 -11.27 -1.09 14.48
CA GLY A 89 -10.37 -2.01 13.79
C GLY A 89 -8.94 -1.45 13.71
N GLY A 90 -8.55 -0.67 14.72
CA GLY A 90 -7.28 0.02 14.75
C GLY A 90 -6.08 -0.92 14.60
N GLY A 91 -6.21 -2.17 15.08
CA GLY A 91 -5.24 -3.26 14.96
C GLY A 91 -4.96 -3.77 13.55
N GLY A 92 -5.84 -3.46 12.58
CA GLY A 92 -5.67 -3.87 11.18
C GLY A 92 -4.63 -3.03 10.44
N SER A 93 -4.16 -3.50 9.29
CA SER A 93 -3.18 -2.77 8.47
C SER A 93 -3.65 -1.35 8.11
N ILE A 94 -4.89 -1.22 7.65
CA ILE A 94 -5.50 0.08 7.30
C ILE A 94 -5.72 0.93 8.56
N GLY A 95 -6.28 0.34 9.61
CA GLY A 95 -6.56 1.05 10.87
C GLY A 95 -5.29 1.59 11.51
N ALA A 96 -4.21 0.82 11.51
CA ALA A 96 -2.91 1.20 12.08
C ALA A 96 -2.30 2.39 11.33
N GLU A 97 -2.38 2.35 10.00
CA GLU A 97 -1.89 3.43 9.15
C GLU A 97 -2.72 4.71 9.32
N LEU A 98 -4.05 4.59 9.44
CA LEU A 98 -4.92 5.72 9.80
C LEU A 98 -4.55 6.30 11.17
N CYS A 99 -4.34 5.46 12.19
CA CYS A 99 -3.93 5.91 13.52
C CYS A 99 -2.62 6.70 13.46
N ARG A 100 -1.63 6.19 12.72
CA ARG A 100 -0.32 6.84 12.51
C ARG A 100 -0.46 8.21 11.84
N GLN A 101 -1.29 8.32 10.81
CA GLN A 101 -1.51 9.57 10.10
C GLN A 101 -2.28 10.58 10.97
N ILE A 102 -3.39 10.16 11.58
CA ILE A 102 -4.23 11.01 12.43
C ILE A 102 -3.45 11.56 13.63
N ALA A 103 -2.60 10.75 14.25
CA ALA A 103 -1.78 11.18 15.39
C ALA A 103 -0.88 12.39 15.08
N ARG A 104 -0.49 12.59 13.81
CA ARG A 104 0.34 13.74 13.37
C ARG A 104 -0.46 15.02 13.12
N LEU A 105 -1.79 14.94 13.09
CA LEU A 105 -2.68 16.05 12.78
C LEU A 105 -3.16 16.80 14.04
N ASN A 106 -2.53 16.56 15.19
CA ASN A 106 -2.84 17.18 16.48
C ASN A 106 -4.33 17.09 16.89
N PRO A 107 -4.94 15.89 16.92
CA PRO A 107 -6.23 15.72 17.56
C PRO A 107 -6.11 15.98 19.06
N THR A 108 -7.22 16.30 19.72
CA THR A 108 -7.28 16.39 21.20
C THR A 108 -7.05 15.02 21.82
N ALA A 109 -7.57 13.96 21.21
CA ALA A 109 -7.28 12.58 21.59
C ALA A 109 -7.50 11.64 20.40
N LEU A 110 -6.69 10.59 20.31
CA LEU A 110 -6.88 9.48 19.38
C LEU A 110 -7.21 8.23 20.20
N VAL A 111 -8.36 7.61 19.93
CA VAL A 111 -8.84 6.38 20.56
C VAL A 111 -8.71 5.25 19.54
N ILE A 112 -7.96 4.21 19.90
CA ILE A 112 -7.78 3.04 19.04
C ILE A 112 -8.64 1.91 19.63
N PHE A 113 -9.67 1.52 18.87
CA PHE A 113 -10.59 0.46 19.24
C PHE A 113 -10.34 -0.79 18.38
N GLU A 114 -10.09 -1.91 19.04
CA GLU A 114 -9.81 -3.18 18.38
C GLU A 114 -10.20 -4.35 19.30
N LYS A 115 -10.76 -5.41 18.70
CA LYS A 115 -11.18 -6.59 19.44
C LYS A 115 -10.00 -7.48 19.85
N ASN A 116 -8.92 -7.46 19.07
CA ASN A 116 -7.73 -8.26 19.31
C ASN A 116 -6.66 -7.46 20.07
N GLU A 117 -6.51 -7.76 21.36
CA GLU A 117 -5.53 -7.15 22.25
C GLU A 117 -4.08 -7.26 21.76
N PHE A 118 -3.70 -8.39 21.17
CA PHE A 118 -2.35 -8.57 20.61
C PHE A 118 -2.05 -7.54 19.52
N LYS A 119 -3.03 -7.21 18.67
CA LYS A 119 -2.86 -6.21 17.61
C LYS A 119 -2.74 -4.79 18.17
N LEU A 120 -3.46 -4.47 19.26
CA LEU A 120 -3.31 -3.17 19.93
C LEU A 120 -1.88 -3.00 20.46
N TYR A 121 -1.36 -4.04 21.12
CA TYR A 121 0.00 -4.04 21.65
C TYR A 121 1.05 -3.88 20.54
N GLN A 122 0.86 -4.57 19.40
CA GLN A 122 1.77 -4.43 18.26
C GLN A 122 1.82 -3.00 17.71
N ILE A 123 0.68 -2.31 17.62
CA ILE A 123 0.61 -0.93 17.12
C ILE A 123 1.28 0.04 18.09
N GLU A 124 1.04 -0.14 19.38
CA GLU A 124 1.69 0.66 20.42
C GLU A 124 3.21 0.57 20.29
N MET A 125 3.76 -0.64 20.15
CA MET A 125 5.19 -0.86 19.94
C MET A 125 5.71 -0.28 18.62
N GLN A 126 4.96 -0.46 17.53
CA GLN A 126 5.41 -0.08 16.18
C GLN A 126 5.48 1.43 15.99
N TYR A 127 4.56 2.18 16.61
CA TYR A 127 4.38 3.61 16.32
C TYR A 127 4.59 4.54 17.52
N GLN A 128 4.88 4.02 18.72
CA GLN A 128 5.22 4.81 19.93
C GLN A 128 4.25 5.98 20.15
N LEU A 129 2.95 5.69 20.08
CA LEU A 129 1.91 6.72 20.10
C LEU A 129 1.67 7.23 21.54
N ASN A 130 2.38 8.30 21.92
CA ASN A 130 2.42 8.83 23.30
C ASN A 130 1.14 9.50 23.82
N SER A 131 0.10 9.68 23.00
CA SER A 131 -1.13 10.43 23.34
C SER A 131 -2.42 9.64 23.06
N VAL A 132 -2.34 8.31 23.12
CA VAL A 132 -3.41 7.41 22.69
C VAL A 132 -4.03 6.67 23.87
N THR A 133 -5.36 6.57 23.87
CA THR A 133 -6.11 5.71 24.78
C THR A 133 -6.56 4.46 24.04
N PHE A 134 -6.16 3.30 24.54
CA PHE A 134 -6.54 1.98 24.02
C PHE A 134 -7.77 1.47 24.77
N ARG A 135 -8.77 0.94 24.03
CA ARG A 135 -9.98 0.33 24.60
C ARG A 135 -10.49 -0.83 23.77
#